data_AF-A0A1G6MAP3-F1
#
_entry.id   AF-A0A1G6MAP3-F1
#
_cell.length_a   1.000
_cell.length_b   1.000
_cell.length_c   1.000
_cell.angle_alpha   90.00
_cell.angle_beta   90.00
_cell.angle_gamma   90.00
#
_symmetry.space_group_name_H-M   'P 1'
#
loop_
_entity.id
_entity.type
_entity.pdbx_description
1 polymer ?
#
loop_
_entity_poly.entity_id
_entity_poly.type
_entity_poly.pdbx_seq_one_letter_code
_entity_poly.pdbx_strand_id
1 'polypeptide(L)'
;MKWRWLLALVVLLAGVLAGWKLKPTPAPYPVTVTKTVTLPGDSIPYPVAVAVPIPRDSVVIDTLWRDVDTVAILRRFFTQYTYNDTIRDSSFVAILREVVAQNQIVERQLSVQNLRSTAVTYTTTVETPPPRWYVGGFASYGDQPSAGITLLYARKNNAVGITADPFNRSAGVVWLHAIR
;
A
#
# COMPACT_ATOMS: atom_id res chain seq x y z
N MET A 1 -7.23 -62.89 23.04
CA MET A 1 -7.26 -61.93 21.89
C MET A 1 -8.26 -60.77 22.05
N LYS A 2 -9.37 -60.91 22.80
CA LYS A 2 -10.44 -59.89 22.91
C LYS A 2 -10.16 -58.67 23.83
N TRP A 3 -9.29 -58.81 24.84
CA TRP A 3 -9.01 -57.75 25.82
C TRP A 3 -8.26 -56.52 25.26
N ARG A 4 -7.40 -56.73 24.26
CA ARG A 4 -6.61 -55.65 23.62
C ARG A 4 -7.49 -54.65 22.87
N TRP A 5 -8.60 -55.11 22.28
CA TRP A 5 -9.57 -54.28 21.56
C TRP A 5 -10.44 -53.44 22.50
N LEU A 6 -10.80 -53.99 23.67
CA LEU A 6 -11.55 -53.25 24.70
C LEU A 6 -10.74 -52.07 25.26
N LEU A 7 -9.45 -52.26 25.49
CA LEU A 7 -8.56 -51.17 25.95
C LEU A 7 -8.39 -50.07 24.91
N ALA A 8 -8.27 -50.42 23.63
CA ALA A 8 -8.19 -49.44 22.54
C ALA A 8 -9.44 -48.56 22.46
N LEU A 9 -10.62 -49.17 22.64
CA LEU A 9 -11.89 -48.45 22.63
C LEU A 9 -12.01 -47.51 23.84
N VAL A 10 -11.58 -47.95 25.03
CA VAL A 10 -11.60 -47.13 26.25
C VAL A 10 -10.67 -45.92 26.15
N VAL A 11 -9.45 -46.10 25.61
CA VAL A 11 -8.50 -44.98 25.41
C VAL A 11 -9.03 -43.98 24.38
N LEU A 12 -9.66 -44.47 23.30
CA LEU A 12 -10.28 -43.61 22.29
C LEU A 12 -11.44 -42.81 22.89
N LEU A 13 -12.30 -43.47 23.68
CA LEU A 13 -13.46 -42.83 24.31
C LEU A 13 -13.04 -41.81 25.38
N ALA A 14 -11.98 -42.08 26.13
CA ALA A 14 -11.37 -41.14 27.07
C ALA A 14 -10.76 -39.92 26.34
N GLY A 15 -10.11 -40.13 25.19
CA GLY A 15 -9.59 -39.05 24.35
C GLY A 15 -10.69 -38.16 23.79
N VAL A 16 -11.81 -38.74 23.34
CA VAL A 16 -12.99 -38.00 22.85
C VAL A 16 -13.65 -37.18 23.96
N LEU A 17 -13.83 -37.77 25.14
CA LEU A 17 -14.41 -37.08 26.30
C LEU A 17 -13.52 -35.95 26.83
N ALA A 18 -12.20 -36.13 26.81
CA ALA A 18 -11.25 -35.07 27.15
C ALA A 18 -11.31 -33.92 26.13
N GLY A 19 -11.42 -34.24 24.84
CA GLY A 19 -11.59 -33.25 23.77
C GLY A 19 -12.85 -32.39 23.92
N TRP A 20 -13.94 -32.95 24.43
CA TRP A 20 -15.20 -32.23 24.68
C TRP A 20 -15.15 -31.18 25.79
N LYS A 21 -14.17 -31.26 26.71
CA LYS A 21 -14.03 -30.32 27.84
C LYS A 21 -13.11 -29.12 27.53
N LEU A 22 -12.52 -29.03 26.34
CA LEU A 22 -11.71 -27.87 25.98
C LEU A 22 -12.61 -26.65 25.71
N LYS A 23 -12.39 -25.59 26.51
CA LYS A 23 -13.04 -24.29 26.33
C LYS A 23 -12.75 -23.73 24.93
N PRO A 24 -13.68 -22.93 24.36
CA PRO A 24 -13.48 -22.30 23.07
C PRO A 24 -12.21 -21.45 23.09
N THR A 25 -11.47 -21.50 21.98
CA THR A 25 -10.24 -20.72 21.79
C THR A 25 -10.56 -19.22 21.87
N PRO A 26 -9.69 -18.38 22.44
CA PRO A 26 -9.86 -16.92 22.37
C PRO A 26 -10.14 -16.45 20.94
N ALA A 27 -10.90 -15.37 20.80
CA ALA A 27 -11.18 -14.75 19.52
C ALA A 27 -9.89 -14.12 18.93
N PRO A 28 -9.74 -14.07 17.60
CA PRO A 28 -8.66 -13.31 16.99
C PRO A 28 -8.73 -11.85 17.41
N TYR A 29 -7.57 -11.27 17.76
CA TYR A 29 -7.45 -9.84 18.00
C TYR A 29 -6.95 -9.15 16.72
N PRO A 30 -7.58 -8.05 16.29
CA PRO A 30 -7.10 -7.29 15.15
C PRO A 30 -5.80 -6.57 15.53
N VAL A 31 -4.76 -6.74 14.71
CA VAL A 31 -3.52 -5.94 14.81
C VAL A 31 -3.57 -4.90 13.70
N THR A 32 -3.63 -3.62 14.10
CA THR A 32 -3.59 -2.51 13.15
C THR A 32 -2.14 -2.17 12.85
N VAL A 33 -1.75 -2.29 11.58
CA VAL A 33 -0.43 -1.86 11.09
C VAL A 33 -0.62 -0.58 10.30
N THR A 34 -0.06 0.52 10.80
CA THR A 34 -0.04 1.81 10.11
C THR A 34 1.30 1.99 9.41
N LYS A 35 1.26 2.29 8.11
CA LYS A 35 2.43 2.65 7.31
C LYS A 35 2.22 4.04 6.74
N THR A 36 3.15 4.95 7.03
CA THR A 36 3.16 6.29 6.44
C THR A 36 4.24 6.33 5.36
N VAL A 37 3.84 6.72 4.15
CA VAL A 37 4.74 6.92 3.02
C VAL A 37 4.73 8.39 2.67
N THR A 38 5.91 9.02 2.66
CA THR A 38 6.07 10.40 2.22
C THR A 38 6.38 10.40 0.73
N LEU A 39 5.48 10.99 -0.06
CA LEU A 39 5.68 11.20 -1.49
C LEU A 39 6.37 12.56 -1.68
N PRO A 40 7.50 12.62 -2.41
CA PRO A 40 8.09 13.90 -2.79
C PRO A 40 7.12 14.67 -3.70
N GLY A 41 7.33 15.99 -3.83
CA GLY A 41 6.57 16.82 -4.77
C GLY A 41 6.77 16.39 -6.23
N ASP A 42 6.11 17.10 -7.14
CA ASP A 42 6.16 16.82 -8.57
C ASP A 42 7.58 16.95 -9.11
N SER A 43 8.00 16.00 -9.94
CA SER A 43 9.33 16.01 -10.56
C SER A 43 9.43 16.91 -11.78
N ILE A 44 8.31 17.14 -12.48
CA ILE A 44 8.25 17.85 -13.75
C ILE A 44 7.10 18.87 -13.71
N PRO A 45 7.30 20.10 -14.23
CA PRO A 45 6.22 21.07 -14.38
C PRO A 45 5.13 20.57 -15.34
N TYR A 46 3.87 20.82 -14.99
CA TYR A 46 2.72 20.52 -15.84
C TYR A 46 2.10 21.81 -16.40
N PRO A 47 1.58 21.79 -17.65
CA PRO A 47 0.96 22.96 -18.24
C PRO A 47 -0.40 23.27 -17.58
N VAL A 48 -0.65 24.56 -17.35
CA VAL A 48 -1.91 25.10 -16.85
C VAL A 48 -2.51 25.99 -17.94
N ALA A 49 -3.78 25.77 -18.26
CA ALA A 49 -4.50 26.59 -19.23
C ALA A 49 -4.67 28.01 -18.67
N VAL A 50 -4.09 28.99 -19.34
CA VAL A 50 -4.23 30.42 -19.02
C VAL A 50 -4.71 31.14 -20.26
N ALA A 51 -5.72 32.00 -20.10
CA ALA A 51 -6.23 32.80 -21.20
C ALA A 51 -5.21 33.86 -21.63
N VAL A 52 -5.14 34.09 -22.94
CA VAL A 52 -4.45 35.25 -23.49
C VAL A 52 -5.25 36.50 -23.12
N PRO A 53 -4.62 37.53 -22.50
CA PRO A 53 -5.32 38.73 -22.10
C PRO A 53 -5.83 39.51 -23.33
N ILE A 54 -7.06 39.99 -23.23
CA ILE A 54 -7.69 40.82 -24.27
C ILE A 54 -7.47 42.29 -23.89
N PRO A 55 -6.95 43.15 -24.80
CA PRO A 55 -6.82 44.58 -24.56
C PRO A 55 -8.18 45.19 -24.21
N ARG A 56 -8.26 45.91 -23.07
CA ARG A 56 -9.50 46.59 -22.65
C ARG A 56 -9.60 48.01 -23.16
N ASP A 57 -8.49 48.75 -23.09
CA ASP A 57 -8.42 50.15 -23.45
C ASP A 57 -7.35 50.35 -24.51
N SER A 58 -7.62 51.21 -25.49
CA SER A 58 -6.63 51.68 -26.47
C SER A 58 -6.58 53.19 -26.43
N VAL A 59 -5.38 53.74 -26.32
CA VAL A 59 -5.14 55.17 -26.43
C VAL A 59 -4.53 55.41 -27.80
N VAL A 60 -5.25 56.14 -28.65
CA VAL A 60 -4.75 56.60 -29.94
C VAL A 60 -4.12 57.96 -29.71
N ILE A 61 -2.81 58.07 -29.97
CA ILE A 61 -2.09 59.34 -29.94
C ILE A 61 -2.17 59.95 -31.34
N ASP A 62 -2.82 61.11 -31.48
CA ASP A 62 -2.99 61.80 -32.77
C ASP A 62 -1.77 62.67 -33.14
N THR A 63 -0.90 62.91 -32.16
CA THR A 63 0.19 63.87 -32.25
C THR A 63 1.47 63.13 -32.59
N LEU A 64 1.89 63.24 -33.84
CA LEU A 64 3.14 62.66 -34.32
C LEU A 64 4.28 63.68 -34.21
N TRP A 65 5.42 63.25 -33.71
CA TRP A 65 6.62 64.06 -33.63
C TRP A 65 7.21 64.23 -35.04
N ARG A 66 7.88 65.36 -35.30
CA ARG A 66 8.33 65.71 -36.66
C ARG A 66 9.45 64.80 -37.19
N ASP A 67 10.25 64.23 -36.29
CA ASP A 67 11.42 63.39 -36.59
C ASP A 67 11.19 61.94 -36.15
N VAL A 68 10.24 61.25 -36.78
CA VAL A 68 9.92 59.85 -36.49
C VAL A 68 10.51 58.93 -37.57
N ASP A 69 11.39 58.01 -37.17
CA ASP A 69 11.87 56.93 -38.04
C ASP A 69 10.79 55.84 -38.19
N THR A 70 10.02 55.95 -39.27
CA THR A 70 8.91 55.03 -39.58
C THR A 70 9.40 53.60 -39.85
N VAL A 71 10.60 53.45 -40.41
CA VAL A 71 11.18 52.13 -40.74
C VAL A 71 11.54 51.40 -39.44
N ALA A 72 12.13 52.09 -38.47
CA ALA A 72 12.43 51.51 -37.17
C ALA A 72 11.16 51.07 -36.41
N ILE A 73 10.09 51.88 -36.47
CA ILE A 73 8.81 51.54 -35.85
C ILE A 73 8.17 50.32 -36.50
N LEU A 74 8.09 50.29 -37.83
CA LEU A 74 7.52 49.15 -38.57
C LEU A 74 8.32 47.87 -38.30
N ARG A 75 9.65 47.95 -38.30
CA ARG A 75 10.51 46.82 -37.95
C ARG A 75 10.20 46.30 -36.55
N ARG A 76 10.06 47.18 -35.56
CA ARG A 76 9.71 46.81 -34.19
C ARG A 76 8.31 46.20 -34.08
N PHE A 77 7.33 46.75 -34.82
CA PHE A 77 5.96 46.25 -34.84
C PHE A 77 5.87 44.81 -35.37
N PHE A 78 6.63 44.49 -36.42
CA PHE A 78 6.71 43.14 -36.97
C PHE A 78 7.74 42.23 -36.27
N THR A 79 8.43 42.73 -35.25
CA THR A 79 9.33 41.89 -34.44
C THR A 79 8.52 41.06 -33.46
N GLN A 80 8.83 39.77 -33.38
CA GLN A 80 8.29 38.86 -32.39
C GLN A 80 9.25 38.74 -31.21
N TYR A 81 8.73 38.89 -30.00
CA TYR A 81 9.47 38.72 -28.75
C TYR A 81 8.94 37.49 -28.02
N THR A 82 9.86 36.67 -27.51
CA THR A 82 9.52 35.56 -26.61
C THR A 82 10.08 35.88 -25.23
N TYR A 83 9.20 35.96 -24.24
CA TYR A 83 9.55 36.18 -22.84
C TYR A 83 9.42 34.87 -22.09
N ASN A 84 10.41 34.56 -21.26
CA ASN A 84 10.39 33.42 -20.36
C ASN A 84 10.67 33.95 -18.95
N ASP A 85 9.67 33.87 -18.08
CA ASP A 85 9.79 34.26 -16.68
C ASP A 85 9.62 33.02 -15.78
N THR A 86 10.33 32.98 -14.66
CA THR A 86 10.29 31.86 -13.72
C THR A 86 10.16 32.38 -12.30
N ILE A 87 9.02 32.10 -11.68
CA ILE A 87 8.73 32.40 -10.29
C ILE A 87 9.01 31.13 -9.49
N ARG A 88 9.91 31.22 -8.51
CA ARG A 88 10.24 30.10 -7.64
C ARG A 88 9.99 30.47 -6.19
N ASP A 89 9.24 29.62 -5.50
CA ASP A 89 9.01 29.66 -4.06
C ASP A 89 9.46 28.32 -3.44
N SER A 90 9.52 28.28 -2.12
CA SER A 90 9.72 27.08 -1.30
C SER A 90 8.74 25.96 -1.60
N SER A 91 7.52 26.30 -2.06
CA SER A 91 6.44 25.34 -2.22
C SER A 91 6.03 25.05 -3.66
N PHE A 92 6.43 25.88 -4.62
CA PHE A 92 6.12 25.67 -6.03
C PHE A 92 7.11 26.40 -6.95
N VAL A 93 7.12 25.98 -8.22
CA VAL A 93 7.76 26.71 -9.32
C VAL A 93 6.70 27.00 -10.37
N ALA A 94 6.68 28.21 -10.90
CA ALA A 94 5.84 28.61 -12.02
C ALA A 94 6.71 29.20 -13.12
N ILE A 95 6.52 28.72 -14.36
CA ILE A 95 7.25 29.14 -15.55
C ILE A 95 6.24 29.73 -16.51
N LEU A 96 6.38 31.01 -16.83
CA LEU A 96 5.52 31.74 -17.75
C LEU A 96 6.28 31.99 -19.05
N ARG A 97 5.76 31.46 -20.16
CA ARG A 97 6.23 31.72 -21.51
C ARG A 97 5.21 32.56 -22.25
N GLU A 98 5.64 33.69 -22.81
CA GLU A 98 4.79 34.60 -23.56
C GLU A 98 5.42 34.92 -24.91
N VAL A 99 4.58 34.97 -25.95
CA VAL A 99 4.97 35.45 -27.27
C VAL A 99 4.21 36.73 -27.56
N VAL A 100 4.95 37.81 -27.76
CA VAL A 100 4.41 39.14 -28.10
C VAL A 100 4.77 39.45 -29.55
N ALA A 101 3.76 39.75 -30.37
CA ALA A 101 3.92 40.19 -31.74
C ALA A 101 2.89 41.29 -32.03
N GLN A 102 3.24 42.27 -32.87
CA GLN A 102 2.32 43.35 -33.24
C GLN A 102 1.72 44.08 -32.02
N ASN A 103 2.52 44.26 -30.98
CA ASN A 103 2.13 44.84 -29.68
C ASN A 103 0.99 44.10 -28.96
N GLN A 104 0.80 42.81 -29.25
CA GLN A 104 -0.20 41.97 -28.61
C GLN A 104 0.43 40.67 -28.13
N ILE A 105 -0.06 40.14 -27.01
CA ILE A 105 0.30 38.80 -26.56
C ILE A 105 -0.47 37.81 -27.44
N VAL A 106 0.24 37.02 -28.23
CA VAL A 106 -0.35 36.04 -29.16
C VAL A 106 -0.42 34.66 -28.53
N GLU A 107 0.57 34.32 -27.71
CA GLU A 107 0.65 33.04 -27.01
C GLU A 107 1.02 33.28 -25.55
N ARG A 108 0.36 32.58 -24.65
CA ARG A 108 0.65 32.57 -23.21
C ARG A 108 0.56 31.15 -22.69
N GLN A 109 1.65 30.65 -22.14
CA GLN A 109 1.73 29.32 -21.55
C GLN A 109 2.28 29.41 -20.13
N LEU A 110 1.56 28.85 -19.17
CA LEU A 110 1.99 28.74 -17.79
C LEU A 110 2.24 27.27 -17.47
N SER A 111 3.40 26.96 -16.91
CA SER A 111 3.73 25.63 -16.40
C SER A 111 3.99 25.73 -14.90
N VAL A 112 3.38 24.85 -14.11
CA VAL A 112 3.51 24.87 -12.65
C VAL A 112 4.06 23.54 -12.16
N GLN A 113 4.89 23.57 -11.13
CA GLN A 113 5.44 22.40 -10.45
C GLN A 113 5.19 22.54 -8.95
N ASN A 114 4.51 21.57 -8.34
CA ASN A 114 4.32 21.55 -6.90
C ASN A 114 5.53 20.92 -6.20
N LEU A 115 6.17 21.62 -5.27
CA LEU A 115 7.33 21.11 -4.54
C LEU A 115 6.95 20.52 -3.16
N ARG A 116 5.69 20.59 -2.74
CA ARG A 116 5.24 20.11 -1.43
C ARG A 116 5.23 18.59 -1.36
N SER A 117 5.88 18.04 -0.34
CA SER A 117 5.78 16.62 -0.01
C SER A 117 4.40 16.29 0.56
N THR A 118 3.79 15.21 0.11
CA THR A 118 2.49 14.73 0.62
C THR A 118 2.69 13.43 1.40
N ALA A 119 2.23 13.38 2.64
CA ALA A 119 2.25 12.16 3.44
C ALA A 119 0.95 11.35 3.21
N VAL A 120 1.07 10.14 2.69
CA VAL A 120 -0.05 9.21 2.53
C VAL A 120 0.06 8.13 3.60
N THR A 121 -0.98 7.98 4.42
CA THR A 121 -1.02 7.00 5.51
C THR A 121 -1.93 5.84 5.13
N TYR A 122 -1.36 4.63 5.06
CA TYR A 122 -2.07 3.38 4.84
C TYR A 122 -2.27 2.68 6.17
N THR A 123 -3.52 2.33 6.48
CA THR A 123 -3.85 1.52 7.66
C THR A 123 -4.35 0.17 7.19
N THR A 124 -3.67 -0.90 7.57
CA THR A 124 -4.10 -2.27 7.27
C THR A 124 -4.32 -3.02 8.57
N THR A 125 -5.53 -3.54 8.75
CA THR A 125 -5.87 -4.44 9.86
C THR A 125 -5.53 -5.87 9.46
N VAL A 126 -4.56 -6.47 10.14
CA VAL A 126 -4.23 -7.88 9.98
C VAL A 126 -4.79 -8.64 11.17
N GLU A 127 -5.77 -9.51 10.91
CA GLU A 127 -6.24 -10.46 11.91
C GLU A 127 -5.21 -11.59 12.05
N THR A 128 -4.61 -11.70 13.24
CA THR A 128 -3.75 -12.83 13.55
C THR A 128 -4.57 -13.86 14.35
N PRO A 129 -4.77 -15.08 13.83
CA PRO A 129 -5.48 -16.09 14.59
C PRO A 129 -4.70 -16.41 15.88
N PRO A 130 -5.37 -16.55 17.03
CA PRO A 130 -4.71 -16.83 18.29
C PRO A 130 -4.23 -18.28 18.32
N PRO A 131 -3.23 -18.59 19.17
CA PRO A 131 -2.74 -19.95 19.31
C PRO A 131 -3.85 -20.88 19.81
N ARG A 132 -3.89 -22.11 19.29
CA ARG A 132 -4.92 -23.11 19.63
C ARG A 132 -4.29 -24.38 20.18
N TRP A 133 -4.96 -25.00 21.15
CA TRP A 133 -4.63 -26.34 21.63
C TRP A 133 -5.60 -27.34 21.03
N TYR A 134 -5.09 -28.47 20.54
CA TYR A 134 -5.90 -29.58 20.06
C TYR A 134 -5.55 -30.84 20.82
N VAL A 135 -6.57 -31.61 21.19
CA VAL A 135 -6.43 -32.96 21.74
C VAL A 135 -7.09 -33.91 20.76
N GLY A 136 -6.37 -34.94 20.33
CA GLY A 136 -6.86 -35.91 19.37
C GLY A 136 -6.35 -37.31 19.67
N GLY A 137 -6.97 -38.31 19.06
CA GLY A 137 -6.45 -39.67 19.02
C GLY A 137 -5.85 -39.97 17.64
N PHE A 138 -4.88 -40.86 17.59
CA PHE A 138 -4.44 -41.47 16.33
C PHE A 138 -4.58 -42.97 16.43
N ALA A 139 -4.86 -43.61 15.28
CA ALA A 139 -4.86 -45.05 15.12
C ALA A 139 -4.24 -45.37 13.76
N SER A 140 -3.33 -46.34 13.71
CA SER A 140 -2.72 -46.85 12.48
C SER A 140 -2.87 -48.37 12.43
N TYR A 141 -3.11 -48.88 11.23
CA TYR A 141 -3.25 -50.31 10.97
C TYR A 141 -2.16 -50.74 9.98
N GLY A 142 -1.35 -51.72 10.37
CA GLY A 142 -0.18 -52.21 9.64
C GLY A 142 0.59 -53.24 10.47
N ASP A 143 1.83 -53.57 10.09
CA ASP A 143 2.66 -54.58 10.78
C ASP A 143 2.89 -54.28 12.27
N GLN A 144 2.85 -53.00 12.65
CA GLN A 144 2.84 -52.54 14.03
C GLN A 144 1.64 -51.60 14.23
N PRO A 145 0.48 -52.13 14.65
CA PRO A 145 -0.68 -51.28 14.94
C PRO A 145 -0.35 -50.32 16.08
N SER A 146 -0.66 -49.05 15.90
CA SER A 146 -0.38 -47.98 16.86
C SER A 146 -1.66 -47.24 17.20
N ALA A 147 -1.93 -46.99 18.47
CA ALA A 147 -3.06 -46.17 18.89
C ALA A 147 -2.64 -45.31 20.07
N GLY A 148 -2.95 -44.01 20.01
CA GLY A 148 -2.47 -43.10 21.02
C GLY A 148 -3.21 -41.77 21.05
N ILE A 149 -2.78 -40.93 21.98
CA ILE A 149 -3.34 -39.59 22.20
C ILE A 149 -2.28 -38.57 21.80
N THR A 150 -2.74 -37.47 21.21
CA THR A 150 -1.93 -36.35 20.76
C THR A 150 -2.43 -35.06 21.40
N LEU A 151 -1.52 -34.28 21.97
CA LEU A 151 -1.74 -32.87 22.32
C LEU A 151 -0.95 -31.99 21.36
N LEU A 152 -1.60 -31.09 20.64
CA LEU A 152 -0.99 -30.15 19.69
C LEU A 152 -1.17 -28.71 20.16
N TYR A 153 -0.12 -27.92 20.03
CA TYR A 153 -0.11 -26.47 20.10
C TYR A 153 0.08 -25.89 18.70
N ALA A 154 -0.90 -25.17 18.18
CA ALA A 154 -0.89 -24.60 16.83
C ALA A 154 -0.84 -23.07 16.84
N ARG A 155 0.00 -22.49 15.99
CA ARG A 155 0.15 -21.04 15.76
C ARG A 155 0.29 -20.76 14.27
N LYS A 156 -0.66 -20.01 13.68
CA LYS A 156 -0.75 -19.53 12.28
C LYS A 156 -0.32 -20.54 11.19
N ASN A 157 0.97 -20.86 11.07
CA ASN A 157 1.52 -21.78 10.06
C ASN A 157 2.26 -23.01 10.63
N ASN A 158 2.37 -23.12 11.96
CA ASN A 158 3.12 -24.18 12.62
C ASN A 158 2.28 -24.85 13.70
N ALA A 159 2.41 -26.16 13.88
CA ALA A 159 1.92 -26.86 15.05
C ALA A 159 2.99 -27.78 15.61
N VAL A 160 3.10 -27.82 16.94
CA VAL A 160 4.01 -28.70 17.68
C VAL A 160 3.18 -29.48 18.67
N GLY A 161 3.39 -30.79 18.77
CA GLY A 161 2.66 -31.62 19.71
C GLY A 161 3.45 -32.76 20.28
N ILE A 162 2.87 -33.37 21.29
CA ILE A 162 3.40 -34.55 21.96
C ILE A 162 2.40 -35.68 21.75
N THR A 163 2.88 -36.84 21.37
CA THR A 163 2.11 -38.06 21.19
C THR A 163 2.52 -39.11 22.21
N ALA A 164 1.56 -39.89 22.68
CA ALA A 164 1.82 -41.06 23.52
C ALA A 164 1.04 -42.25 22.97
N ASP A 165 1.75 -43.35 22.69
CA ASP A 165 1.21 -44.64 22.32
C ASP A 165 1.42 -45.63 23.48
N PRO A 166 0.40 -45.85 24.33
CA PRO A 166 0.50 -46.79 25.44
C PRO A 166 0.57 -48.26 24.99
N PHE A 167 0.20 -48.57 23.75
CA PHE A 167 0.21 -49.94 23.22
C PHE A 167 1.63 -50.38 22.83
N ASN A 168 2.37 -49.47 22.20
CA ASN A 168 3.76 -49.69 21.80
C ASN A 168 4.78 -49.11 22.79
N ARG A 169 4.31 -48.53 23.91
CA ARG A 169 5.12 -47.86 24.94
C ARG A 169 6.05 -46.81 24.34
N SER A 170 5.57 -46.07 23.36
CA SER A 170 6.34 -45.03 22.68
C SER A 170 5.75 -43.65 22.93
N ALA A 171 6.62 -42.64 22.95
CA ALA A 171 6.24 -41.24 22.98
C ALA A 171 6.99 -40.51 21.87
N GLY A 172 6.34 -39.52 21.26
CA GLY A 172 6.89 -38.79 20.13
C GLY A 172 6.60 -37.31 20.21
N VAL A 173 7.39 -36.55 19.46
CA VAL A 173 7.12 -35.14 19.19
C VAL A 173 6.69 -35.02 17.73
N VAL A 174 5.59 -34.33 17.51
CA VAL A 174 5.06 -34.07 16.16
C VAL A 174 5.30 -32.62 15.84
N TRP A 175 5.92 -32.37 14.70
CA TRP A 175 6.09 -31.04 14.14
C TRP A 175 5.39 -30.98 12.79
N LEU A 176 4.43 -30.08 12.67
CA LEU A 176 3.65 -29.85 11.46
C LEU A 176 3.89 -28.43 10.98
N HIS A 177 4.38 -28.32 9.75
CA HIS A 177 4.49 -27.05 9.05
C HIS A 177 3.45 -27.03 7.93
N ALA A 178 2.59 -26.02 7.91
CA ALA A 178 1.66 -25.84 6.81
C ALA A 178 2.43 -25.34 5.58
N ILE A 179 2.58 -26.20 4.56
CA ILE A 179 3.05 -25.79 3.25
C ILE A 179 1.92 -24.98 2.60
N ARG A 180 2.26 -23.78 2.13
CA ARG A 180 1.33 -22.81 1.57
C ARG A 180 1.12 -23.03 0.08
#